data_AF-A0A5E4THI3-F1
#
_entry.id   AF-A0A5E4THI3-F1
#
_cell.length_a   1.000
_cell.length_b   1.000
_cell.length_c   1.000
_cell.angle_alpha   90.00
_cell.angle_beta   90.00
_cell.angle_gamma   90.00
#
_symmetry.space_group_name_H-M   'P 1'
#
loop_
_entity.id
_entity.type
_entity.pdbx_description
1 polymer ?
#
loop_
_entity_poly.entity_id
_entity_poly.type
_entity_poly.pdbx_seq_one_letter_code
_entity_poly.pdbx_strand_id
1 'polypeptide(L)'
;MSGVDTRPVPVNIMAWPRVRDMITQQKFIYVSLYFNPDTTACGCYLLGVDRLAADLSMTAASLDDALDEFSRRGLIQRDKSTGEVFVADWPRWHRFDSVPARGALWSSIAKIQSRDLWIKVESTYKSMPKPGKGKEKEKASFQEEGTMRLPAGWWRTTEGMVRAGKLVGIEAWPGEDPSDFQRRIRTQLQAC
;
A
#
# COMPACT_ATOMS: atom_id res chain seq x y z
N MET A 1 5.50 5.38 -23.12
CA MET A 1 5.76 6.43 -22.11
C MET A 1 5.91 5.73 -20.78
N SER A 2 7.10 5.70 -20.20
CA SER A 2 7.26 5.26 -18.81
C SER A 2 6.44 6.21 -17.93
N GLY A 3 5.60 5.67 -17.05
CA GLY A 3 4.85 6.48 -16.10
C GLY A 3 5.81 7.34 -15.26
N VAL A 4 5.37 8.53 -14.87
CA VAL A 4 6.13 9.37 -13.93
C VAL A 4 6.21 8.61 -12.61
N ASP A 5 7.42 8.48 -12.07
CA ASP A 5 7.62 7.95 -10.73
C ASP A 5 7.15 8.97 -9.70
N THR A 6 6.05 8.66 -9.00
CA THR A 6 5.43 9.52 -7.99
C THR A 6 5.70 9.06 -6.56
N ARG A 7 6.75 8.25 -6.33
CA ARG A 7 7.09 7.76 -4.98
C ARG A 7 7.42 8.94 -4.05
N PRO A 8 6.87 8.98 -2.82
CA PRO A 8 7.15 10.05 -1.88
C PRO A 8 8.59 9.95 -1.35
N VAL A 9 9.38 11.01 -1.54
CA VAL A 9 10.73 11.13 -0.98
C VAL A 9 10.71 12.10 0.21
N PRO A 10 11.16 11.69 1.40
CA PRO A 10 11.16 12.57 2.56
C PRO A 10 12.19 13.70 2.42
N VAL A 11 11.70 14.94 2.40
CA VAL A 11 12.52 16.15 2.24
C VAL A 11 13.46 16.43 3.42
N ASN A 12 13.21 15.83 4.59
CA ASN A 12 14.00 16.00 5.80
C ASN A 12 14.93 14.81 6.12
N ILE A 13 15.18 13.92 5.16
CA ILE A 13 16.00 12.71 5.34
C ILE A 13 17.37 12.99 5.97
N MET A 14 18.04 14.09 5.57
CA MET A 14 19.34 14.49 6.09
C MET A 14 19.31 14.97 7.55
N ALA A 15 18.13 15.34 8.06
CA ALA A 15 17.93 15.81 9.43
C ALA A 15 17.51 14.69 10.40
N TRP A 16 17.33 13.45 9.92
CA TRP A 16 16.92 12.35 10.80
C TRP A 16 18.01 12.00 11.81
N PRO A 17 17.66 11.59 13.05
CA PRO A 17 18.65 11.34 14.11
C PRO A 17 19.78 10.38 13.70
N ARG A 18 19.47 9.32 12.94
CA ARG A 18 20.46 8.33 12.48
C ARG A 18 21.33 8.80 11.30
N VAL A 19 20.93 9.89 10.65
CA VAL A 19 21.54 10.43 9.42
C VAL A 19 22.28 11.74 9.69
N ARG A 20 21.81 12.55 10.66
CA ARG A 20 22.28 13.90 10.93
C ARG A 20 23.80 13.96 11.17
N ASP A 21 24.33 12.98 11.89
CA ASP A 21 25.75 12.94 12.29
C ASP A 21 26.62 12.16 11.29
N MET A 22 26.08 11.76 10.15
CA MET A 22 26.87 11.16 9.08
C MET A 22 27.65 12.24 8.30
N ILE A 23 28.81 11.86 7.78
CA ILE A 23 29.56 12.71 6.86
C ILE A 23 28.77 12.96 5.58
N THR A 24 29.10 14.03 4.87
CA THR A 24 28.41 14.46 3.64
C THR A 24 28.28 13.33 2.62
N GLN A 25 29.37 12.59 2.35
CA GLN A 25 29.36 11.47 1.41
C GLN A 25 28.36 10.38 1.82
N GLN A 26 28.37 9.94 3.08
CA GLN A 26 27.44 8.94 3.60
C GLN A 26 25.98 9.40 3.51
N LYS A 27 25.70 10.69 3.75
CA LYS A 27 24.35 11.24 3.55
C LYS A 27 23.91 11.06 2.10
N PHE A 28 24.72 11.47 1.13
CA PHE A 28 24.36 11.32 -0.28
C PHE A 28 24.20 9.86 -0.72
N ILE A 29 25.07 8.95 -0.25
CA ILE A 29 24.91 7.52 -0.52
C ILE A 29 23.56 7.04 0.05
N TYR A 30 23.23 7.39 1.30
CA TYR A 30 21.97 6.94 1.90
C TYR A 30 20.73 7.49 1.17
N VAL A 31 20.73 8.77 0.78
CA VAL A 31 19.62 9.34 0.01
C VAL A 31 19.52 8.62 -1.35
N SER A 32 20.65 8.24 -1.97
CA SER A 32 20.62 7.50 -3.24
C SER A 32 19.96 6.13 -3.17
N LEU A 33 19.93 5.49 -2.01
CA LEU A 33 19.18 4.26 -1.79
C LEU A 33 17.66 4.48 -1.78
N TYR A 34 17.19 5.70 -1.45
CA TYR A 34 15.76 6.03 -1.43
C TYR A 34 15.18 6.34 -2.81
N PHE A 35 15.94 7.02 -3.65
CA PHE A 35 15.51 7.38 -5.01
C PHE A 35 16.03 6.41 -6.08
N ASN A 36 16.54 5.26 -5.68
CA ASN A 36 17.00 4.26 -6.62
C ASN A 36 15.81 3.79 -7.51
N PRO A 37 15.98 3.76 -8.85
CA PRO A 37 14.92 3.35 -9.77
C PRO A 37 14.50 1.88 -9.60
N ASP A 38 15.39 1.04 -9.08
CA ASP A 38 15.14 -0.39 -8.88
C ASP A 38 14.34 -0.67 -7.59
N THR A 39 14.16 0.35 -6.71
CA THR A 39 13.45 0.15 -5.44
C THR A 39 11.99 -0.20 -5.66
N THR A 40 11.62 -1.40 -5.22
CA THR A 40 10.25 -1.92 -5.36
C THR A 40 9.29 -1.31 -4.33
N ALA A 41 8.01 -1.64 -4.45
CA ALA A 41 6.97 -1.14 -3.54
C ALA A 41 7.30 -1.42 -2.06
N CYS A 42 7.88 -2.58 -1.73
CA CYS A 42 8.18 -2.92 -0.34
C CYS A 42 9.46 -2.28 0.21
N GLY A 43 10.24 -1.57 -0.62
CA GLY A 43 11.52 -0.97 -0.23
C GLY A 43 12.71 -1.94 -0.26
N CYS A 44 12.50 -3.15 -0.80
CA CYS A 44 13.53 -4.17 -0.99
C CYS A 44 13.81 -4.37 -2.48
N TYR A 45 15.07 -4.41 -2.88
CA TYR A 45 15.47 -4.50 -4.29
C TYR A 45 16.90 -5.01 -4.45
N LEU A 46 17.22 -5.52 -5.64
CA LEU A 46 18.58 -5.89 -6.01
C LEU A 46 19.41 -4.62 -6.21
N LEU A 47 20.46 -4.46 -5.41
CA LEU A 47 21.34 -3.31 -5.51
C LEU A 47 22.45 -3.59 -6.52
N GLY A 48 22.40 -2.92 -7.67
CA GLY A 48 23.53 -2.89 -8.60
C GLY A 48 24.69 -2.09 -8.05
N VAL A 49 25.52 -2.68 -7.17
CA VAL A 49 26.62 -2.00 -6.46
C VAL A 49 27.57 -1.31 -7.44
N ASP A 50 27.99 -1.98 -8.51
CA ASP A 50 28.91 -1.40 -9.49
C ASP A 50 28.30 -0.19 -10.21
N ARG A 51 27.01 -0.29 -10.58
CA ARG A 51 26.28 0.81 -11.20
C ARG A 51 26.14 1.99 -10.25
N LEU A 52 25.70 1.74 -9.02
CA LEU A 52 25.52 2.81 -8.04
C LEU A 52 26.87 3.45 -7.66
N ALA A 53 27.94 2.66 -7.57
CA ALA A 53 29.28 3.18 -7.33
C ALA A 53 29.74 4.11 -8.46
N ALA A 54 29.48 3.73 -9.73
CA ALA A 54 29.73 4.59 -10.88
C ALA A 54 28.90 5.87 -10.84
N ASP A 55 27.59 5.78 -10.57
CA ASP A 55 26.69 6.94 -10.44
C ASP A 55 27.15 7.92 -9.34
N LEU A 56 27.76 7.38 -8.27
CA LEU A 56 28.27 8.15 -7.14
C LEU A 56 29.76 8.52 -7.26
N SER A 57 30.40 8.23 -8.41
CA SER A 57 31.82 8.51 -8.67
C SER A 57 32.77 7.96 -7.60
N MET A 58 32.55 6.71 -7.18
CA MET A 58 33.37 6.03 -6.18
C MET A 58 33.62 4.57 -6.55
N THR A 59 34.50 3.91 -5.80
CA THR A 59 34.76 2.48 -6.00
C THR A 59 33.64 1.63 -5.39
N ALA A 60 33.40 0.45 -5.96
CA ALA A 60 32.47 -0.53 -5.39
C ALA A 60 32.85 -0.92 -3.96
N ALA A 61 34.15 -1.01 -3.65
CA ALA A 61 34.65 -1.28 -2.30
C ALA A 61 34.26 -0.17 -1.30
N SER A 62 34.48 1.10 -1.66
CA SER A 62 34.07 2.23 -0.81
C SER A 62 32.56 2.30 -0.60
N LEU A 63 31.78 1.92 -1.61
CA LEU A 63 30.32 1.80 -1.48
C LEU A 63 29.95 0.62 -0.56
N ASP A 64 30.62 -0.52 -0.68
CA ASP A 64 30.41 -1.70 0.18
C ASP A 64 30.64 -1.36 1.65
N ASP A 65 31.74 -0.66 1.97
CA ASP A 65 32.06 -0.18 3.32
C ASP A 65 30.97 0.75 3.88
N ALA A 66 30.44 1.65 3.04
CA ALA A 66 29.35 2.53 3.43
C ALA A 66 28.04 1.76 3.71
N LEU A 67 27.73 0.75 2.89
CA LEU A 67 26.54 -0.11 3.07
C LEU A 67 26.66 -0.96 4.34
N ASP A 68 27.85 -1.44 4.68
CA ASP A 68 28.09 -2.17 5.93
C ASP A 68 27.90 -1.27 7.14
N GLU A 69 28.39 -0.02 7.09
CA GLU A 69 28.15 0.98 8.12
C GLU A 69 26.65 1.32 8.26
N PHE A 70 25.90 1.41 7.16
CA PHE A 70 24.45 1.63 7.19
C PHE A 70 23.70 0.44 7.79
N SER A 71 24.14 -0.78 7.51
CA SER A 71 23.60 -2.00 8.10
C SER A 71 23.85 -2.00 9.62
N ARG A 72 25.06 -1.63 10.05
CA ARG A 72 25.43 -1.49 11.47
C ARG A 72 24.58 -0.44 12.19
N ARG A 73 24.24 0.67 11.53
CA ARG A 73 23.35 1.73 12.05
C ARG A 73 21.85 1.37 12.00
N GLY A 74 21.50 0.23 11.42
CA GLY A 74 20.11 -0.18 11.20
C GLY A 74 19.34 0.69 10.21
N LEU A 75 20.05 1.43 9.35
CA LEU A 75 19.46 2.24 8.28
C LEU A 75 18.97 1.36 7.11
N ILE A 76 19.69 0.27 6.87
CA ILE A 76 19.35 -0.74 5.87
C ILE A 76 19.51 -2.15 6.45
N GLN A 77 18.95 -3.12 5.74
CA GLN A 77 19.27 -4.54 5.88
C GLN A 77 19.77 -5.01 4.51
N ARG A 78 20.87 -5.75 4.47
CA ARG A 78 21.47 -6.19 3.21
C ARG A 78 21.83 -7.66 3.30
N ASP A 79 21.64 -8.36 2.19
CA ASP A 79 22.14 -9.71 1.99
C ASP A 79 23.18 -9.67 0.86
N LYS A 80 24.45 -9.89 1.23
CA LYS A 80 25.57 -9.88 0.27
C LYS A 80 25.50 -11.05 -0.73
N SER A 81 24.82 -12.15 -0.38
CA SER A 81 24.75 -13.34 -1.24
C SER A 81 23.80 -13.13 -2.43
N THR A 82 22.68 -12.45 -2.20
CA THR A 82 21.68 -12.13 -3.23
C THR A 82 21.89 -10.74 -3.83
N GLY A 83 22.64 -9.88 -3.17
CA GLY A 83 22.82 -8.47 -3.54
C GLY A 83 21.60 -7.60 -3.21
N GLU A 84 20.62 -8.13 -2.47
CA GLU A 84 19.42 -7.41 -2.12
C GLU A 84 19.64 -6.47 -0.92
N VAL A 85 18.99 -5.31 -0.98
CA VAL A 85 18.96 -4.32 0.10
C VAL A 85 17.52 -3.95 0.42
N PHE A 86 17.23 -3.80 1.72
CA PHE A 86 15.97 -3.29 2.25
C PHE A 86 16.23 -2.00 3.05
N VAL A 87 15.53 -0.93 2.68
CA VAL A 87 15.63 0.37 3.37
C VAL A 87 14.72 0.36 4.61
N ALA A 88 15.29 0.42 5.81
CA ALA A 88 14.56 0.16 7.05
C ALA A 88 13.46 1.18 7.35
N ASP A 89 13.69 2.44 6.98
CA ASP A 89 12.73 3.54 7.16
C ASP A 89 11.74 3.67 5.97
N TRP A 90 11.76 2.73 5.01
CA TRP A 90 10.82 2.75 3.88
C TRP A 90 9.34 2.71 4.29
N PRO A 91 8.90 1.83 5.21
CA PRO A 91 7.50 1.72 5.62
C PRO A 91 6.97 2.96 6.35
N ARG A 92 7.85 3.84 6.83
CA ARG A 92 7.47 5.06 7.56
C ARG A 92 6.72 6.05 6.67
N TRP A 93 7.04 6.08 5.37
CA TRP A 93 6.55 7.08 4.43
C TRP A 93 5.65 6.50 3.33
N HIS A 94 5.81 5.21 3.04
CA HIS A 94 5.05 4.55 1.98
C HIS A 94 3.82 3.87 2.58
N ARG A 95 2.65 4.47 2.31
CA ARG A 95 1.35 3.94 2.71
C ARG A 95 0.75 3.09 1.60
N PHE A 96 0.07 2.02 1.98
CA PHE A 96 -0.58 1.07 1.08
C PHE A 96 -2.07 1.01 1.39
N ASP A 97 -2.73 2.16 1.27
CA ASP A 97 -4.13 2.31 1.68
C ASP A 97 -5.08 1.70 0.64
N SER A 98 -4.72 1.78 -0.66
CA SER A 98 -5.53 1.24 -1.75
C SER A 98 -5.28 -0.24 -2.01
N VAL A 99 -6.29 -0.95 -2.55
CA VAL A 99 -6.13 -2.36 -2.97
C VAL A 99 -5.00 -2.54 -4.00
N PRO A 100 -4.86 -1.70 -5.03
CA PRO A 100 -3.74 -1.81 -5.97
C PRO A 100 -2.37 -1.62 -5.30
N ALA A 101 -2.25 -0.67 -4.37
CA ALA A 101 -1.00 -0.45 -3.63
C ALA A 101 -0.65 -1.67 -2.76
N ARG A 102 -1.63 -2.27 -2.07
CA ARG A 102 -1.43 -3.52 -1.32
C ARG A 102 -1.05 -4.67 -2.23
N GLY A 103 -1.69 -4.80 -3.40
CA GLY A 103 -1.31 -5.77 -4.41
C GLY A 103 0.17 -5.63 -4.79
N ALA A 104 0.61 -4.41 -5.13
CA ALA A 104 1.99 -4.12 -5.46
C ALA A 104 2.96 -4.45 -4.30
N LEU A 105 2.63 -4.07 -3.06
CA LEU A 105 3.43 -4.39 -1.88
C LEU A 105 3.67 -5.90 -1.75
N TRP A 106 2.59 -6.69 -1.70
CA TRP A 106 2.69 -8.12 -1.44
C TRP A 106 3.30 -8.88 -2.63
N SER A 107 3.07 -8.42 -3.86
CA SER A 107 3.76 -8.93 -5.04
C SER A 107 5.26 -8.62 -5.03
N SER A 108 5.68 -7.46 -4.51
CA SER A 108 7.10 -7.14 -4.33
C SER A 108 7.75 -8.00 -3.24
N ILE A 109 7.07 -8.21 -2.10
CA ILE A 109 7.56 -9.09 -1.02
C ILE A 109 7.76 -10.52 -1.53
N ALA A 110 6.85 -11.04 -2.35
CA ALA A 110 6.95 -12.40 -2.91
C ALA A 110 8.13 -12.60 -3.87
N LYS A 111 8.73 -11.52 -4.39
CA LYS A 111 9.87 -11.57 -5.32
C LYS A 111 11.23 -11.48 -4.63
N ILE A 112 11.27 -11.24 -3.31
CA ILE A 112 12.51 -11.17 -2.55
C ILE A 112 13.18 -12.54 -2.57
N GLN A 113 14.45 -12.58 -2.95
CA GLN A 113 15.23 -13.82 -3.07
C GLN A 113 15.82 -14.24 -1.73
N SER A 114 16.30 -13.27 -0.95
CA SER A 114 16.89 -13.49 0.36
C SER A 114 15.82 -13.93 1.36
N ARG A 115 15.99 -15.12 1.93
CA ARG A 115 15.07 -15.63 2.96
C ARG A 115 15.05 -14.73 4.20
N ASP A 116 16.21 -14.23 4.61
CA ASP A 116 16.34 -13.40 5.80
C ASP A 116 15.70 -12.01 5.61
N LEU A 117 15.92 -11.38 4.45
CA LEU A 117 15.24 -10.14 4.12
C LEU A 117 13.74 -10.36 3.99
N TRP A 118 13.31 -11.46 3.36
CA TRP A 118 11.89 -11.78 3.21
C TRP A 118 11.18 -11.85 4.58
N ILE A 119 11.76 -12.56 5.56
CA ILE A 119 11.20 -12.64 6.92
C ILE A 119 11.11 -11.24 7.55
N LYS A 120 12.18 -10.45 7.47
CA LYS A 120 12.23 -9.09 8.04
C LYS A 120 11.20 -8.17 7.40
N VAL A 121 11.13 -8.15 6.07
CA VAL A 121 10.20 -7.32 5.31
C VAL A 121 8.76 -7.76 5.56
N GLU A 122 8.44 -9.05 5.50
CA GLU A 122 7.09 -9.54 5.81
C GLU A 122 6.68 -9.16 7.24
N SER A 123 7.58 -9.31 8.22
CA SER A 123 7.30 -8.95 9.62
C SER A 123 7.03 -7.45 9.80
N THR A 124 7.66 -6.62 8.98
CA THR A 124 7.50 -5.16 8.98
C THR A 124 6.11 -4.75 8.49
N TYR A 125 5.56 -5.49 7.53
CA TYR A 125 4.24 -5.23 6.94
C TYR A 125 3.13 -6.13 7.49
N LYS A 126 3.37 -6.89 8.57
CA LYS A 126 2.43 -7.88 9.11
C LYS A 126 1.05 -7.32 9.49
N SER A 127 0.98 -6.04 9.84
CA SER A 127 -0.27 -5.35 10.18
C SER A 127 -1.10 -4.97 8.95
N MET A 128 -0.52 -5.04 7.75
CA MET A 128 -1.22 -4.69 6.52
C MET A 128 -2.01 -5.88 5.98
N PRO A 129 -3.26 -5.68 5.55
CA PRO A 129 -4.08 -6.75 5.00
C PRO A 129 -3.51 -7.28 3.67
N LYS A 130 -3.43 -8.61 3.55
CA LYS A 130 -3.04 -9.30 2.30
C LYS A 130 -4.12 -9.11 1.22
N PRO A 131 -3.74 -8.96 -0.06
CA PRO A 131 -4.71 -8.92 -1.17
C PRO A 131 -5.52 -10.21 -1.15
N GLY A 132 -6.85 -10.09 -1.12
CA GLY A 132 -7.78 -11.22 -1.07
C GLY A 132 -8.32 -11.60 0.31
N LYS A 133 -7.73 -11.14 1.43
CA LYS A 133 -8.29 -11.34 2.79
C LYS A 133 -9.32 -10.28 3.21
N GLY A 134 -9.84 -9.52 2.25
CA GLY A 134 -10.81 -8.45 2.47
C GLY A 134 -11.92 -8.47 1.41
N LYS A 135 -12.66 -9.57 1.30
CA LYS A 135 -14.04 -9.50 0.83
C LYS A 135 -14.93 -9.23 2.04
N GLU A 136 -14.82 -8.03 2.61
CA GLU A 136 -15.75 -7.43 3.57
C GLU A 136 -15.10 -6.13 4.05
N LYS A 137 -15.77 -4.99 3.85
CA LYS A 137 -15.31 -3.62 4.18
C LYS A 137 -14.37 -2.94 3.17
N GLU A 138 -14.74 -2.97 1.90
CA GLU A 138 -14.78 -1.71 1.14
C GLU A 138 -16.24 -1.27 1.05
N LYS A 139 -16.78 -0.85 2.21
CA LYS A 139 -17.88 0.12 2.20
C LYS A 139 -17.22 1.43 1.82
N ALA A 140 -17.50 1.88 0.61
CA ALA A 140 -17.35 3.27 0.22
C ALA A 140 -17.88 4.14 1.37
N SER A 141 -17.02 5.04 1.85
CA SER A 141 -17.42 6.17 2.67
C SER A 141 -18.43 7.00 1.86
N PHE A 142 -19.71 6.79 2.11
CA PHE A 142 -20.74 7.78 1.86
C PHE A 142 -21.08 8.43 3.19
N GLN A 143 -21.10 9.76 3.17
CA GLN A 143 -21.18 10.66 4.32
C GLN A 143 -22.42 10.42 5.20
N GLU A 144 -22.28 10.84 6.46
CA GLU A 144 -23.25 10.79 7.56
C GLU A 144 -24.59 11.52 7.28
N GLU A 145 -25.62 10.95 7.93
CA GLU A 145 -26.86 11.53 8.48
C GLU A 145 -27.78 12.43 7.63
N GLY A 146 -29.07 12.01 7.57
CA GLY A 146 -30.19 12.93 7.34
C GLY A 146 -31.30 12.39 6.45
N THR A 147 -32.34 11.80 7.07
CA THR A 147 -33.63 11.35 6.47
C THR A 147 -33.55 10.30 5.36
N MET A 148 -34.10 9.13 5.65
CA MET A 148 -34.27 8.00 4.73
C MET A 148 -35.31 8.32 3.65
N ARG A 149 -34.97 9.18 2.69
CA ARG A 149 -35.85 9.51 1.57
C ARG A 149 -35.56 8.59 0.39
N LEU A 150 -36.51 7.72 0.07
CA LEU A 150 -36.46 6.97 -1.17
C LEU A 150 -36.54 7.93 -2.38
N PRO A 151 -35.80 7.66 -3.48
CA PRO A 151 -35.93 8.42 -4.72
C PRO A 151 -37.37 8.43 -5.22
N ALA A 152 -37.85 9.57 -5.72
CA ALA A 152 -39.19 9.67 -6.29
C ALA A 152 -39.35 8.66 -7.45
N GLY A 153 -40.41 7.86 -7.41
CA GLY A 153 -40.66 6.84 -8.44
C GLY A 153 -39.78 5.59 -8.33
N TRP A 154 -39.18 5.29 -7.17
CA TRP A 154 -38.40 4.07 -6.93
C TRP A 154 -39.12 2.77 -7.31
N TRP A 155 -40.46 2.78 -7.33
CA TRP A 155 -41.29 1.63 -7.73
C TRP A 155 -41.45 1.44 -9.25
N ARG A 156 -40.88 2.32 -10.08
CA ARG A 156 -41.08 2.27 -11.54
C ARG A 156 -40.17 1.25 -12.24
N THR A 157 -39.06 0.88 -11.61
CA THR A 157 -38.08 -0.04 -12.19
C THR A 157 -37.69 -1.10 -11.18
N THR A 158 -37.34 -2.29 -11.66
CA THR A 158 -36.86 -3.40 -10.82
C THR A 158 -35.61 -2.98 -10.04
N GLU A 159 -34.69 -2.26 -10.68
CA GLU A 159 -33.50 -1.72 -10.01
C GLU A 159 -33.84 -0.72 -8.90
N GLY A 160 -34.84 0.13 -9.12
CA GLY A 160 -35.34 1.08 -8.11
C GLY A 160 -35.93 0.36 -6.91
N MET A 161 -36.69 -0.72 -7.13
CA MET A 161 -37.26 -1.55 -6.07
C MET A 161 -36.18 -2.29 -5.29
N VAL A 162 -35.16 -2.87 -5.94
CA VAL A 162 -34.05 -3.54 -5.25
C VAL A 162 -33.24 -2.54 -4.41
N ARG A 163 -33.00 -1.32 -4.91
CA ARG A 163 -32.33 -0.26 -4.14
C ARG A 163 -33.18 0.18 -2.94
N ALA A 164 -34.48 0.36 -3.11
CA ALA A 164 -35.39 0.70 -2.03
C ALA A 164 -35.46 -0.39 -0.96
N GLY A 165 -35.53 -1.67 -1.37
CA GLY A 165 -35.47 -2.83 -0.48
C GLY A 165 -34.20 -2.85 0.36
N LYS A 166 -33.03 -2.68 -0.28
CA LYS A 166 -31.75 -2.59 0.43
C LYS A 166 -31.69 -1.45 1.44
N LEU A 167 -32.30 -0.31 1.13
CA LEU A 167 -32.37 0.81 2.06
C LEU A 167 -33.18 0.40 3.29
N VAL A 168 -34.36 -0.20 3.13
CA VAL A 168 -35.24 -0.61 4.25
C VAL A 168 -34.91 -1.98 4.86
N GLY A 169 -33.80 -2.60 4.46
CA GLY A 169 -33.36 -3.90 4.99
C GLY A 169 -34.18 -5.12 4.52
N ILE A 170 -34.83 -5.04 3.35
CA ILE A 170 -35.65 -6.11 2.78
C ILE A 170 -35.05 -6.57 1.44
N GLU A 171 -34.86 -7.88 1.28
CA GLU A 171 -34.45 -8.51 0.02
C GLU A 171 -35.63 -9.17 -0.70
N ALA A 172 -35.58 -9.14 -2.03
CA ALA A 172 -36.55 -9.81 -2.91
C ALA A 172 -36.35 -11.32 -2.85
N TRP A 173 -37.43 -12.08 -2.79
CA TRP A 173 -37.36 -13.54 -2.83
C TRP A 173 -37.22 -14.05 -4.27
N PRO A 174 -36.60 -15.22 -4.47
CA PRO A 174 -36.52 -15.83 -5.80
C PRO A 174 -37.91 -16.09 -6.38
N GLY A 175 -38.22 -15.48 -7.53
CA GLY A 175 -39.53 -15.62 -8.20
C GLY A 175 -40.65 -14.77 -7.61
N GLU A 176 -40.35 -13.85 -6.68
CA GLU A 176 -41.35 -12.94 -6.10
C GLU A 176 -41.90 -11.97 -7.15
N ASP A 177 -43.23 -11.77 -7.13
CA ASP A 177 -43.86 -10.76 -7.97
C ASP A 177 -43.38 -9.35 -7.57
N PRO A 178 -43.00 -8.50 -8.53
CA PRO A 178 -42.53 -7.15 -8.23
C PRO A 178 -43.51 -6.31 -7.38
N SER A 179 -44.82 -6.54 -7.52
CA SER A 179 -45.85 -5.83 -6.76
C SER A 179 -45.88 -6.26 -5.29
N ASP A 180 -45.57 -7.52 -5.01
CA ASP A 180 -45.47 -8.07 -3.65
C ASP A 180 -44.23 -7.54 -2.93
N PHE A 181 -43.10 -7.49 -3.64
CA PHE A 181 -41.88 -6.91 -3.13
C PHE A 181 -42.05 -5.40 -2.83
N GLN A 182 -42.71 -4.66 -3.73
CA GLN A 182 -43.05 -3.25 -3.52
C GLN A 182 -43.94 -3.04 -2.29
N ARG A 183 -44.91 -3.93 -2.08
CA ARG A 183 -45.83 -3.88 -0.92
C ARG A 183 -45.07 -4.04 0.39
N ARG A 184 -44.15 -5.01 0.47
CA ARG A 184 -43.30 -5.24 1.65
C ARG A 184 -42.43 -4.03 1.99
N ILE A 185 -41.82 -3.40 0.97
CA ILE A 185 -41.03 -2.18 1.16
C ILE A 185 -41.91 -1.05 1.72
N ARG A 186 -43.13 -0.87 1.21
CA ARG A 186 -44.06 0.15 1.72
C ARG A 186 -44.50 -0.09 3.16
N THR A 187 -44.80 -1.34 3.53
CA THR A 187 -45.16 -1.69 4.91
C THR A 187 -44.03 -1.38 5.88
N GLN A 188 -42.78 -1.65 5.50
CA GLN A 188 -41.61 -1.37 6.33
C GLN A 188 -41.38 0.13 6.55
N LEU A 189 -41.62 0.95 5.52
CA LEU A 189 -41.53 2.40 5.62
C LEU A 189 -42.61 3.03 6.51
N GLN A 190 -43.76 2.37 6.68
CA GLN A 190 -44.83 2.81 7.57
C GLN A 190 -44.63 2.36 9.03
N ALA A 191 -43.77 1.36 9.24
CA ALA A 191 -43.44 0.83 10.57
C ALA A 191 -42.24 1.54 11.23
N CYS A 192 -41.56 2.42 10.49
CA CYS A 192 -40.46 3.28 10.95
C CYS A 192 -40.93 4.73 11.11
#